data_AF-A0A965JPW5-F1
#
_entry.id   AF-A0A965JPW5-F1
#
_cell.length_a   1.000
_cell.length_b   1.000
_cell.length_c   1.000
_cell.angle_alpha   90.00
_cell.angle_beta   90.00
_cell.angle_gamma   90.00
#
_symmetry.space_group_name_H-M   'P 1'
#
loop_
_entity.id
_entity.type
_entity.pdbx_description
1 polymer ?
#
loop_
_entity_poly.entity_id
_entity_poly.type
_entity_poly.pdbx_seq_one_letter_code
_entity_poly.pdbx_strand_id
1 'polypeptide(L)'
;MINSFIVRSQDPTFTQFYSNPVYLNPALAGSSGCPRIALNYRNEWPSLSGNYVTYCAAFDTYAKSVNGGLGIIAMHDQQGQATIQTSMVGGIYSYNLKVNRKFSLMFGVKAAYFQKFLDWDKLTFGDMIDPRRGFIYQTGDVPRGGQRGFFDASAGLVGFGKNFSFGFAANHLNRPDESLILGGSRLPIRLTGHIGAVIEIGNKGKFSNKTSIMPNIIYQYQNGFQELNIGTSIKYGIFTSGVWYRNRDAFILSIGMATESMKIGYSYDLT
;
A
#
# COMPACT_ATOMS: atom_id res chain seq x y z
N MET A 1 -25.26 -13.69 -26.17
CA MET A 1 -24.48 -12.49 -25.79
C MET A 1 -23.77 -12.80 -24.49
N ILE A 2 -22.47 -13.12 -24.53
CA ILE A 2 -21.69 -13.39 -23.33
C ILE A 2 -21.29 -12.01 -22.77
N ASN A 3 -21.90 -11.61 -21.66
CA ASN A 3 -21.47 -10.43 -20.92
C ASN A 3 -20.04 -10.67 -20.43
N SER A 4 -19.07 -9.97 -21.02
CA SER A 4 -17.72 -9.90 -20.52
C SER A 4 -17.75 -9.19 -19.16
N PHE A 5 -17.75 -9.96 -18.07
CA PHE A 5 -17.54 -9.40 -16.74
C PHE A 5 -16.13 -8.79 -16.71
N ILE A 6 -16.04 -7.46 -16.70
CA ILE A 6 -14.80 -6.76 -16.43
C ILE A 6 -14.46 -7.05 -14.97
N VAL A 7 -13.59 -8.03 -14.74
CA VAL A 7 -13.02 -8.28 -13.42
C VAL A 7 -12.17 -7.06 -13.08
N ARG A 8 -12.63 -6.27 -12.11
CA ARG A 8 -11.89 -5.11 -11.64
C ARG A 8 -10.96 -5.57 -10.52
N SER A 9 -9.70 -5.85 -10.87
CA SER A 9 -8.68 -6.15 -9.87
C SER A 9 -8.26 -4.87 -9.14
N GLN A 10 -7.99 -4.97 -7.84
CA GLN A 10 -7.49 -3.90 -7.00
C GLN A 10 -6.09 -4.25 -6.48
N ASP A 11 -5.27 -3.23 -6.27
CA ASP A 11 -3.99 -3.42 -5.58
C ASP A 11 -4.23 -3.66 -4.08
N PRO A 12 -3.39 -4.46 -3.40
CA PRO A 12 -3.49 -4.62 -1.95
C PRO A 12 -3.31 -3.27 -1.25
N THR A 13 -4.29 -2.86 -0.44
CA THR A 13 -4.28 -1.64 0.36
C THR A 13 -3.86 -1.94 1.80
N PHE A 14 -2.72 -1.42 2.25
CA PHE A 14 -2.32 -1.59 3.64
C PHE A 14 -3.10 -0.64 4.55
N THR A 15 -3.64 -1.19 5.64
CA THR A 15 -4.32 -0.43 6.69
C THR A 15 -3.37 0.52 7.45
N GLN A 16 -2.11 0.12 7.64
CA GLN A 16 -1.07 0.99 8.20
C GLN A 16 -0.30 1.69 7.09
N PHE A 17 -0.95 2.52 6.29
CA PHE A 17 -0.27 3.28 5.22
C PHE A 17 0.92 4.14 5.70
N TYR A 18 0.96 4.51 6.99
CA TYR A 18 2.05 5.28 7.59
C TYR A 18 3.28 4.44 7.97
N SER A 19 3.15 3.11 8.09
CA SER A 19 4.28 2.22 8.42
C SER A 19 5.19 2.00 7.21
N ASN A 20 4.68 2.21 5.99
CA ASN A 20 5.49 2.22 4.77
C ASN A 20 5.25 3.49 3.91
N PRO A 21 5.96 4.59 4.22
CA PRO A 21 5.77 5.86 3.54
C PRO A 21 6.10 5.79 2.04
N VAL A 22 7.12 5.02 1.65
CA VAL A 22 7.50 4.89 0.24
C VAL A 22 6.53 4.03 -0.57
N TYR A 23 5.78 3.14 0.08
CA TYR A 23 4.64 2.47 -0.55
C TYR A 23 3.46 3.43 -0.79
N LEU A 24 3.15 4.27 0.21
CA LEU A 24 2.06 5.25 0.12
C LEU A 24 2.33 6.29 -0.98
N ASN A 25 3.53 6.86 -1.00
CA ASN A 25 3.90 7.88 -1.96
C ASN A 25 5.41 7.84 -2.23
N PRO A 26 5.87 7.65 -3.48
CA PRO A 26 7.29 7.59 -3.77
C PRO A 26 8.04 8.88 -3.40
N ALA A 27 7.35 10.02 -3.31
CA ALA A 27 7.96 11.28 -2.87
C ALA A 27 8.40 11.26 -1.40
N LEU A 28 7.91 10.32 -0.59
CA LEU A 28 8.29 10.17 0.83
C LEU A 28 9.65 9.46 1.02
N ALA A 29 10.32 9.05 -0.06
CA ALA A 29 11.66 8.48 0.04
C ALA A 29 12.65 9.49 0.65
N GLY A 30 13.35 9.08 1.71
CA GLY A 30 14.30 9.92 2.43
C GLY A 30 13.65 11.03 3.27
N SER A 31 12.32 11.02 3.45
CA SER A 31 11.62 12.07 4.23
C SER A 31 12.00 12.09 5.71
N SER A 32 12.50 10.96 6.25
CA SER A 32 12.99 10.84 7.63
C SER A 32 14.35 11.50 7.85
N GLY A 33 15.10 11.81 6.79
CA GLY A 33 16.48 12.31 6.87
C GLY A 33 17.53 11.24 7.25
N CYS A 34 17.13 10.19 7.98
CA CYS A 34 17.95 9.03 8.31
C CYS A 34 17.55 7.80 7.47
N PRO A 35 18.45 6.82 7.28
CA PRO A 35 18.10 5.52 6.71
C PRO A 35 16.97 4.86 7.50
N ARG A 36 15.99 4.31 6.79
CA ARG A 36 14.82 3.65 7.36
C ARG A 36 14.59 2.32 6.66
N ILE A 37 14.31 1.30 7.46
CA ILE A 37 13.81 0.00 7.00
C ILE A 37 12.35 -0.10 7.47
N ALA A 38 11.46 -0.50 6.57
CA ALA A 38 10.05 -0.74 6.86
C ALA A 38 9.70 -2.17 6.45
N LEU A 39 9.10 -2.93 7.37
CA LEU A 39 8.61 -4.29 7.16
C LEU A 39 7.12 -4.32 7.48
N ASN A 40 6.33 -4.89 6.59
CA ASN A 40 4.88 -4.93 6.71
C ASN A 40 4.39 -6.33 6.35
N TYR A 41 3.45 -6.81 7.14
CA TYR A 41 2.75 -8.05 6.93
C TYR A 41 1.25 -7.77 7.03
N ARG A 42 0.50 -8.22 6.03
CA ARG A 42 -0.97 -8.15 6.00
C ARG A 42 -1.51 -9.56 5.77
N ASN A 43 -2.49 -9.94 6.57
CA ASN A 43 -3.28 -11.15 6.37
C ASN A 43 -4.75 -10.75 6.41
N GLU A 44 -5.41 -10.84 5.26
CA GLU A 44 -6.79 -10.43 5.05
C GLU A 44 -7.68 -11.66 4.85
N TRP A 45 -8.78 -11.67 5.60
CA TRP A 45 -9.70 -12.80 5.76
C TRP A 45 -9.02 -14.13 6.12
N PRO A 46 -8.28 -14.19 7.24
CA PRO A 46 -7.56 -15.39 7.66
C PRO A 46 -8.47 -16.61 7.90
N SER A 47 -9.76 -16.39 8.13
CA SER A 47 -10.75 -17.44 8.34
C SER A 47 -11.31 -18.03 7.04
N LEU A 48 -11.08 -17.41 5.89
CA LEU A 48 -11.45 -17.97 4.59
C LEU A 48 -10.34 -18.88 4.07
N SER A 49 -10.71 -19.99 3.45
CA SER A 49 -9.74 -20.91 2.83
C SER A 49 -8.90 -20.22 1.76
N GLY A 50 -9.41 -19.16 1.11
CA GLY A 50 -8.68 -18.33 0.15
C GLY A 50 -8.26 -16.97 0.69
N ASN A 51 -7.54 -16.92 1.81
CA ASN A 51 -7.05 -15.68 2.40
C ASN A 51 -6.03 -14.95 1.48
N TYR A 52 -5.81 -13.67 1.78
CA TYR A 52 -4.86 -12.81 1.08
C TYR A 52 -3.70 -12.49 2.02
N VAL A 53 -2.48 -12.81 1.61
CA VAL A 53 -1.27 -12.60 2.42
C VAL A 53 -0.28 -11.74 1.65
N THR A 54 0.03 -10.57 2.20
CA THR A 54 0.96 -9.61 1.59
C THR A 54 2.14 -9.33 2.52
N TYR A 55 3.34 -9.45 1.98
CA TYR A 55 4.60 -9.06 2.60
C TYR A 55 5.17 -7.85 1.86
N CYS A 56 5.65 -6.85 2.58
CA CYS A 56 6.34 -5.72 1.98
C CYS A 56 7.54 -5.29 2.82
N ALA A 57 8.70 -5.22 2.16
CA ALA A 57 9.93 -4.71 2.72
C ALA A 57 10.37 -3.48 1.92
N ALA A 58 10.76 -2.41 2.61
CA ALA A 58 11.29 -1.23 1.97
C ALA A 58 12.49 -0.69 2.74
N PHE A 59 13.41 -0.09 2.01
CA PHE A 59 14.54 0.66 2.55
C PHE A 59 14.61 2.00 1.86
N ASP A 60 14.78 3.09 2.61
CA ASP A 60 15.00 4.40 2.04
C ASP A 60 15.93 5.26 2.88
N THR A 61 16.62 6.20 2.23
CA THR A 61 17.58 7.09 2.87
C THR A 61 17.64 8.43 2.17
N TYR A 62 17.99 9.49 2.90
CA TYR A 62 18.25 10.79 2.32
C TYR A 62 19.70 10.91 1.87
N ALA A 63 19.91 11.21 0.59
CA ALA A 63 21.22 11.38 -0.01
C ALA A 63 21.40 12.83 -0.47
N LYS A 64 22.29 13.55 0.22
CA LYS A 64 22.62 14.95 -0.09
C LYS A 64 23.16 15.13 -1.52
N SER A 65 23.90 14.16 -2.05
CA SER A 65 24.50 14.19 -3.39
C SER A 65 23.47 14.29 -4.51
N VAL A 66 22.27 13.76 -4.31
CA VAL A 66 21.17 13.77 -5.30
C VAL A 66 20.06 14.76 -4.91
N ASN A 67 20.31 15.62 -3.92
CA ASN A 67 19.36 16.57 -3.35
C ASN A 67 18.00 15.94 -3.04
N GLY A 68 18.02 14.73 -2.48
CA GLY A 68 16.86 13.87 -2.50
C GLY A 68 16.96 12.63 -1.65
N GLY A 69 15.95 11.77 -1.77
CA GLY A 69 15.91 10.44 -1.20
C GLY A 69 16.06 9.35 -2.26
N LEU A 70 16.69 8.25 -1.86
CA LEU A 70 16.73 7.01 -2.63
C LEU A 70 16.06 5.92 -1.82
N GLY A 71 15.36 5.03 -2.51
CA GLY A 71 14.73 3.88 -1.86
C GLY A 71 14.60 2.68 -2.76
N ILE A 72 14.45 1.53 -2.12
CA ILE A 72 14.09 0.27 -2.74
C ILE A 72 12.87 -0.30 -2.01
N ILE A 73 12.00 -0.97 -2.76
CA ILE A 73 10.83 -1.62 -2.22
C ILE A 73 10.69 -2.99 -2.87
N ALA A 74 10.33 -3.97 -2.07
CA ALA A 74 9.94 -5.30 -2.51
C ALA A 74 8.59 -5.66 -1.88
N MET A 75 7.75 -6.31 -2.66
CA MET A 75 6.45 -6.77 -2.22
C MET A 75 6.19 -8.16 -2.78
N HIS A 76 5.57 -9.02 -1.97
CA HIS A 76 5.08 -10.31 -2.42
C HIS A 76 3.67 -10.49 -1.88
N ASP A 77 2.73 -10.74 -2.79
CA ASP A 77 1.31 -10.90 -2.51
C ASP A 77 0.84 -12.28 -2.96
N GLN A 78 0.10 -12.97 -2.09
CA GLN A 78 -0.45 -14.31 -2.33
C GLN A 78 -1.97 -14.25 -2.14
N GLN A 79 -2.70 -14.69 -3.16
CA GLN A 79 -4.16 -14.65 -3.17
C GLN A 79 -4.71 -16.06 -3.37
N GLY A 80 -5.73 -16.42 -2.59
CA GLY A 80 -6.47 -17.67 -2.76
C GLY A 80 -5.61 -18.93 -2.64
N GLN A 81 -4.94 -19.15 -1.50
CA GLN A 81 -4.01 -20.28 -1.30
C GLN A 81 -2.81 -20.31 -2.28
N ALA A 82 -2.30 -19.12 -2.58
CA ALA A 82 -1.20 -18.92 -3.53
C ALA A 82 -1.53 -19.42 -4.95
N THR A 83 -2.81 -19.41 -5.32
CA THR A 83 -3.28 -19.63 -6.70
C THR A 83 -2.83 -18.49 -7.60
N ILE A 84 -2.91 -17.25 -7.09
CA ILE A 84 -2.33 -16.08 -7.75
C ILE A 84 -1.24 -15.53 -6.84
N GLN A 85 -0.08 -15.27 -7.43
CA GLN A 85 1.06 -14.69 -6.73
C GLN A 85 1.56 -13.48 -7.51
N THR A 86 1.79 -12.36 -6.82
CA THR A 86 2.34 -11.15 -7.42
C THR A 86 3.56 -10.70 -6.64
N SER A 87 4.72 -10.75 -7.29
CA SER A 87 5.97 -10.23 -6.75
C SER A 87 6.30 -8.90 -7.41
N MET A 88 6.79 -7.93 -6.64
CA MET A 88 7.24 -6.64 -7.15
C MET A 88 8.58 -6.27 -6.52
N VAL A 89 9.47 -5.74 -7.34
CA VAL A 89 10.67 -5.03 -6.88
C VAL A 89 10.72 -3.67 -7.56
N GLY A 90 11.05 -2.63 -6.82
CA GLY A 90 11.08 -1.27 -7.34
C GLY A 90 12.17 -0.41 -6.75
N GLY A 91 12.66 0.51 -7.57
CA GLY A 91 13.56 1.60 -7.19
C GLY A 91 12.80 2.91 -7.13
N ILE A 92 13.16 3.75 -6.16
CA ILE A 92 12.48 5.01 -5.87
C ILE A 92 13.53 6.12 -5.79
N TYR A 93 13.22 7.22 -6.45
CA TYR A 93 13.96 8.48 -6.31
C TYR A 93 12.98 9.57 -5.90
N SER A 94 13.37 10.38 -4.92
CA SER A 94 12.63 11.56 -4.50
C SER A 94 13.53 12.79 -4.52
N TYR A 95 13.11 13.87 -5.14
CA TYR A 95 13.79 15.16 -5.12
C TYR A 95 13.17 16.06 -4.05
N ASN A 96 14.00 16.66 -3.19
CA ASN A 96 13.55 17.53 -2.09
C ASN A 96 13.83 19.00 -2.41
N LEU A 97 12.76 19.74 -2.72
CA LEU A 97 12.78 21.18 -2.97
C LEU A 97 12.40 21.96 -1.71
N LYS A 98 13.37 22.67 -1.13
CA LYS A 98 13.13 23.60 -0.03
C LYS A 98 12.63 24.94 -0.56
N VAL A 99 11.32 25.15 -0.57
CA VAL A 99 10.70 26.40 -1.04
C VAL A 99 11.00 27.55 -0.07
N ASN A 100 10.84 27.32 1.23
CA ASN A 100 11.21 28.27 2.27
C ASN A 100 11.60 27.54 3.58
N ARG A 101 11.94 28.29 4.63
CA ARG A 101 12.37 27.70 5.93
C ARG A 101 11.29 26.88 6.65
N LYS A 102 10.02 27.03 6.27
CA LYS A 102 8.85 26.40 6.92
C LYS A 102 8.09 25.46 5.97
N PHE A 103 8.49 25.38 4.71
CA PHE A 103 7.78 24.65 3.67
C PHE A 103 8.74 24.01 2.67
N SER A 104 8.58 22.70 2.48
CA SER A 104 9.32 21.91 1.49
C SER A 104 8.36 21.09 0.65
N LEU A 105 8.71 20.92 -0.62
CA LEU A 105 8.03 20.06 -1.56
C LEU A 105 8.96 18.91 -1.93
N MET A 106 8.43 17.70 -1.96
CA MET A 106 9.14 16.51 -2.42
C MET A 106 8.42 15.95 -3.64
N PHE A 107 9.20 15.56 -4.65
CA PHE A 107 8.70 14.96 -5.89
C PHE A 107 9.33 13.60 -6.06
N GLY A 108 8.52 12.55 -6.19
CA GLY A 108 8.99 11.18 -6.25
C GLY A 108 8.63 10.50 -7.56
N VAL A 109 9.51 9.63 -8.00
CA VAL A 109 9.27 8.67 -9.08
C VAL A 109 9.65 7.28 -8.59
N LYS A 110 8.88 6.28 -9.03
CA LYS A 110 9.13 4.87 -8.75
C LYS A 110 9.06 4.11 -10.06
N ALA A 111 10.09 3.33 -10.31
CA ALA A 111 10.11 2.34 -11.37
C ALA A 111 10.11 0.96 -10.71
N ALA A 112 9.17 0.11 -11.09
CA ALA A 112 9.03 -1.22 -10.53
C ALA A 112 8.89 -2.27 -11.63
N TYR A 113 9.34 -3.49 -11.32
CA TYR A 113 9.09 -4.67 -12.12
C TYR A 113 8.18 -5.59 -11.32
N PHE A 114 7.08 -5.96 -11.93
CA PHE A 114 6.09 -6.88 -11.39
C PHE A 114 6.21 -8.22 -12.11
N GLN A 115 6.03 -9.28 -11.34
CA GLN A 115 5.93 -10.64 -11.82
C GLN A 115 4.67 -11.26 -11.22
N LYS A 116 3.69 -11.52 -12.07
CA LYS A 116 2.44 -12.17 -11.72
C LYS A 116 2.49 -13.62 -12.15
N PHE A 117 2.06 -14.52 -11.29
CA PHE A 117 2.01 -15.95 -11.53
C PHE A 117 0.60 -16.46 -11.21
N LEU A 118 0.06 -17.29 -12.11
CA LEU A 118 -1.20 -18.00 -11.91
C LEU A 118 -0.95 -19.50 -11.99
N ASP A 119 -1.26 -20.19 -10.91
CA ASP A 119 -1.29 -21.64 -10.81
C ASP A 119 -2.68 -22.14 -11.26
N TRP A 120 -2.75 -22.65 -12.50
CA TRP A 120 -4.01 -23.10 -13.09
C TRP A 120 -4.59 -24.32 -12.37
N ASP A 121 -3.74 -25.20 -11.85
CA ASP A 121 -4.16 -26.47 -11.26
C ASP A 121 -4.90 -26.29 -9.92
N LYS A 122 -4.73 -25.11 -9.31
CA LYS A 122 -5.45 -24.71 -8.10
C LYS A 122 -6.78 -24.01 -8.38
N LEU A 123 -7.06 -23.66 -9.63
CA LEU A 123 -8.35 -23.08 -10.01
C LEU A 123 -9.43 -24.18 -10.03
N THR A 124 -10.58 -23.84 -9.48
CA THR A 124 -11.78 -24.66 -9.60
C THR A 124 -12.74 -24.01 -10.58
N PHE A 125 -13.20 -24.79 -11.55
CA PHE A 125 -14.11 -24.32 -12.59
C PHE A 125 -15.52 -24.86 -12.38
N GLY A 126 -16.52 -24.16 -12.91
CA GLY A 126 -17.92 -24.53 -12.71
C GLY A 126 -18.29 -25.87 -13.35
N ASP A 127 -17.61 -26.25 -14.43
CA ASP A 127 -17.76 -27.54 -15.12
C ASP A 127 -17.16 -28.72 -14.34
N MET A 128 -16.35 -28.43 -13.32
CA MET A 128 -15.83 -29.44 -12.40
C MET A 128 -16.86 -29.91 -11.37
N ILE A 129 -17.97 -29.16 -11.19
CA ILE A 129 -18.93 -29.34 -10.09
C ILE A 129 -20.08 -30.26 -10.49
N ASP A 130 -20.18 -31.40 -9.82
CA ASP A 130 -21.40 -32.22 -9.76
C ASP A 130 -22.35 -31.68 -8.68
N PRO A 131 -23.66 -31.50 -8.97
CA PRO A 131 -24.62 -30.93 -8.03
C PRO A 131 -24.78 -31.68 -6.69
N ARG A 132 -24.39 -32.95 -6.61
CA ARG A 132 -24.53 -33.80 -5.42
C ARG A 132 -23.19 -34.24 -4.84
N ARG A 133 -22.14 -34.36 -5.67
CA ARG A 133 -20.84 -34.93 -5.29
C ARG A 133 -19.70 -33.91 -5.25
N GLY A 134 -19.93 -32.67 -5.65
CA GLY A 134 -18.92 -31.61 -5.62
C GLY A 134 -17.92 -31.70 -6.78
N PHE A 135 -16.67 -31.29 -6.58
CA PHE A 135 -15.65 -31.18 -7.63
C PHE A 135 -15.10 -32.56 -8.06
N ILE A 136 -15.84 -33.29 -8.89
CA ILE A 136 -15.46 -34.64 -9.35
C ILE A 136 -15.04 -34.69 -10.83
N TYR A 137 -15.33 -33.64 -11.60
CA TYR A 137 -14.98 -33.58 -13.01
C TYR A 137 -13.68 -32.83 -13.23
N GLN A 138 -13.00 -33.15 -14.32
CA GLN A 138 -11.90 -32.32 -14.84
C GLN A 138 -12.47 -31.22 -15.71
N THR A 139 -11.86 -30.04 -15.68
CA THR A 139 -12.31 -28.94 -16.53
C THR A 139 -12.04 -29.25 -18.00
N GLY A 140 -12.98 -28.92 -18.86
CA GLY A 140 -12.81 -28.90 -20.31
C GLY A 140 -12.16 -27.62 -20.83
N ASP A 141 -11.86 -26.68 -19.93
CA ASP A 141 -11.27 -25.39 -20.28
C ASP A 141 -9.77 -25.54 -20.59
N VAL A 142 -9.27 -24.74 -21.53
CA VAL A 142 -7.87 -24.84 -21.97
C VAL A 142 -6.96 -24.27 -20.88
N PRO A 143 -5.95 -25.01 -20.38
CA PRO A 143 -5.01 -24.50 -19.40
C PRO A 143 -4.39 -23.18 -19.84
N ARG A 144 -4.58 -22.14 -19.03
CA ARG A 144 -4.00 -20.80 -19.21
C ARG A 144 -3.29 -20.37 -17.92
N GLY A 145 -2.53 -19.29 -17.96
CA GLY A 145 -1.76 -18.82 -16.82
C GLY A 145 -0.25 -18.97 -17.03
N GLY A 146 0.47 -19.28 -15.95
CA GLY A 146 1.92 -19.17 -15.92
C GLY A 146 2.38 -17.79 -15.45
N GLN A 147 3.54 -17.34 -15.92
CA GLN A 147 4.22 -16.16 -15.41
C GLN A 147 4.17 -14.99 -16.40
N ARG A 148 3.79 -13.81 -15.91
CA ARG A 148 3.80 -12.55 -16.67
C ARG A 148 4.62 -11.50 -15.93
N GLY A 149 5.68 -11.03 -16.60
CA GLY A 149 6.48 -9.91 -16.17
C GLY A 149 6.03 -8.60 -16.82
N PHE A 150 5.98 -7.51 -16.06
CA PHE A 150 5.70 -6.19 -16.61
C PHE A 150 6.38 -5.07 -15.80
N PHE A 151 6.70 -3.98 -16.49
CA PHE A 151 7.24 -2.78 -15.85
C PHE A 151 6.13 -1.83 -15.46
N ASP A 152 6.34 -1.13 -14.35
CA ASP A 152 5.42 -0.15 -13.80
C ASP A 152 6.13 1.17 -13.49
N ALA A 153 5.45 2.27 -13.78
CA ALA A 153 5.91 3.61 -13.47
C ALA A 153 4.88 4.32 -12.58
N SER A 154 5.37 4.93 -11.50
CA SER A 154 4.56 5.72 -10.59
C SER A 154 5.25 7.06 -10.28
N ALA A 155 4.46 8.07 -9.94
CA ALA A 155 4.96 9.36 -9.51
C ALA A 155 4.18 9.87 -8.29
N GLY A 156 4.76 10.82 -7.57
CA GLY A 156 4.10 11.44 -6.44
C GLY A 156 4.70 12.78 -6.05
N LEU A 157 3.94 13.50 -5.22
CA LEU A 157 4.26 14.82 -4.70
C LEU A 157 3.84 14.87 -3.23
N VAL A 158 4.67 15.45 -2.38
CA VAL A 158 4.34 15.71 -0.97
C VAL A 158 4.78 17.11 -0.58
N GLY A 159 3.91 17.88 0.05
CA GLY A 159 4.24 19.11 0.74
C GLY A 159 4.32 18.91 2.25
N PHE A 160 5.40 19.42 2.86
CA PHE A 160 5.58 19.47 4.30
C PHE A 160 5.58 20.91 4.77
N GLY A 161 4.62 21.25 5.63
CA GLY A 161 4.61 22.46 6.44
C GLY A 161 5.13 22.19 7.86
N LYS A 162 5.04 23.19 8.73
CA LYS A 162 5.50 23.08 10.13
C LYS A 162 4.75 22.02 10.95
N ASN A 163 3.44 21.91 10.73
CA ASN A 163 2.54 21.07 11.52
C ASN A 163 1.56 20.26 10.65
N PHE A 164 1.73 20.29 9.33
CA PHE A 164 0.85 19.58 8.40
C PHE A 164 1.65 19.06 7.21
N SER A 165 1.13 18.00 6.60
CA SER A 165 1.61 17.46 5.35
C SER A 165 0.44 17.14 4.45
N PHE A 166 0.65 17.25 3.14
CA PHE A 166 -0.30 16.79 2.14
C PHE A 166 0.46 16.16 1.00
N GLY A 167 -0.17 15.25 0.26
CA GLY A 167 0.47 14.63 -0.87
C GLY A 167 -0.50 13.97 -1.82
N PHE A 168 0.00 13.75 -3.02
CA PHE A 168 -0.67 13.10 -4.12
C PHE A 168 0.27 12.08 -4.72
N ALA A 169 -0.22 10.89 -5.03
CA ALA A 169 0.51 9.86 -5.73
C ALA A 169 -0.35 9.29 -6.87
N ALA A 170 0.30 8.95 -7.96
CA ALA A 170 -0.28 8.27 -9.10
C ALA A 170 0.56 7.02 -9.40
N ASN A 171 -0.02 5.85 -9.15
CA ASN A 171 0.58 4.56 -9.49
C ASN A 171 0.04 4.07 -10.84
N HIS A 172 0.80 3.20 -11.51
CA HIS A 172 0.41 2.59 -12.79
C HIS A 172 0.22 3.58 -13.93
N LEU A 173 1.06 4.62 -13.99
CA LEU A 173 1.01 5.68 -15.00
C LEU A 173 1.14 5.12 -16.43
N ASN A 174 1.95 4.08 -16.60
CA ASN A 174 2.15 3.41 -17.88
C ASN A 174 1.10 2.33 -18.19
N ARG A 175 0.12 2.11 -17.30
CA ARG A 175 -1.01 1.16 -17.44
C ARG A 175 -0.59 -0.19 -18.05
N PRO A 176 0.36 -0.90 -17.40
CA PRO A 176 0.90 -2.13 -17.96
C PRO A 176 -0.18 -3.19 -18.17
N ASP A 177 0.02 -4.04 -19.17
CA ASP A 177 -0.86 -5.18 -19.41
C ASP A 177 -0.44 -6.36 -18.52
N GLU A 178 -1.27 -6.64 -17.53
CA GLU A 178 -1.08 -7.69 -16.53
C GLU A 178 -1.82 -8.99 -16.86
N SER A 179 -2.35 -9.12 -18.07
CA SER A 179 -3.15 -10.29 -18.43
C SER A 179 -2.36 -11.59 -18.35
N LEU A 180 -2.95 -12.59 -17.69
CA LEU A 180 -2.46 -13.97 -17.59
C LEU A 180 -3.22 -14.92 -18.53
N ILE A 181 -4.25 -14.42 -19.22
CA ILE A 181 -5.15 -15.17 -20.10
C ILE A 181 -5.37 -14.41 -21.42
N LEU A 182 -6.16 -14.96 -22.34
CA LEU A 182 -6.52 -14.27 -23.58
C LEU A 182 -7.32 -12.99 -23.29
N GLY A 183 -6.90 -11.87 -23.88
CA GLY A 183 -7.45 -10.53 -23.68
C GLY A 183 -6.46 -9.59 -22.99
N GLY A 184 -6.55 -8.28 -23.26
CA GLY A 184 -5.71 -7.29 -22.59
C GLY A 184 -6.32 -6.83 -21.27
N SER A 185 -5.56 -6.90 -20.18
CA SER A 185 -5.94 -6.40 -18.86
C SER A 185 -4.98 -5.28 -18.47
N ARG A 186 -5.30 -4.06 -18.92
CA ARG A 186 -4.49 -2.88 -18.58
C ARG A 186 -4.76 -2.47 -17.15
N LEU A 187 -3.72 -2.50 -16.33
CA LEU A 187 -3.78 -2.07 -14.95
C LEU A 187 -4.22 -0.59 -14.90
N PRO A 188 -5.34 -0.28 -14.23
CA PRO A 188 -5.85 1.08 -14.15
C PRO A 188 -4.95 1.95 -13.26
N ILE A 189 -4.83 3.22 -13.60
CA ILE A 189 -4.13 4.22 -12.77
C ILE A 189 -4.81 4.28 -11.42
N ARG A 190 -4.00 4.21 -10.35
CA ARG A 190 -4.45 4.44 -8.98
C ARG A 190 -3.99 5.82 -8.53
N LEU A 191 -4.95 6.66 -8.16
CA LEU A 191 -4.72 7.99 -7.61
C LEU A 191 -4.91 7.95 -6.10
N THR A 192 -3.95 8.49 -5.36
CA THR A 192 -3.99 8.60 -3.90
C THR A 192 -3.78 10.05 -3.50
N GLY A 193 -4.72 10.63 -2.77
CA GLY A 193 -4.55 11.89 -2.06
C GLY A 193 -4.44 11.63 -0.56
N HIS A 194 -3.54 12.30 0.13
CA HIS A 194 -3.43 12.20 1.59
C HIS A 194 -3.12 13.56 2.22
N ILE A 195 -3.65 13.79 3.41
CA ILE A 195 -3.38 14.96 4.24
C ILE A 195 -3.28 14.55 5.69
N GLY A 196 -2.35 15.15 6.42
CA GLY A 196 -2.10 14.86 7.83
C GLY A 196 -1.66 16.10 8.58
N ALA A 197 -1.91 16.11 9.88
CA ALA A 197 -1.38 17.14 10.77
C ALA A 197 -0.73 16.52 12.00
N VAL A 198 0.17 17.27 12.64
CA VAL A 198 0.76 16.93 13.94
C VAL A 198 0.48 18.08 14.88
N ILE A 199 -0.38 17.81 15.86
CA ILE A 199 -0.84 18.75 16.88
C ILE A 199 -0.21 18.31 18.20
N GLU A 200 0.76 19.07 18.69
CA GLU A 200 1.36 18.82 20.01
C GLU A 200 0.43 19.33 21.11
N ILE A 201 0.11 18.46 22.08
CA ILE A 201 -0.72 18.77 23.24
C ILE A 201 0.14 18.60 24.49
N GLY A 202 0.25 19.66 25.29
CA GLY A 202 0.98 19.64 26.56
C GLY A 202 1.84 20.90 26.78
N ASN A 203 2.14 21.18 28.04
CA ASN A 203 3.00 22.30 28.42
C ASN A 203 4.47 22.01 28.09
N LYS A 204 5.21 23.05 27.69
CA LYS A 204 6.67 23.03 27.41
C LYS A 204 7.54 22.83 28.68
N GLY A 205 7.05 22.10 29.67
CA GLY A 205 7.80 21.79 30.90
C GLY A 205 8.82 20.67 30.67
N LYS A 206 10.00 20.78 31.30
CA LYS A 206 11.10 19.79 31.20
C LYS A 206 10.71 18.35 31.62
N PHE A 207 9.59 18.17 32.32
CA PHE A 207 9.11 16.89 32.84
C PHE A 207 7.75 16.44 32.27
N SER A 208 7.23 17.12 31.24
CA SER A 208 5.96 16.75 30.61
C SER A 208 6.18 15.79 29.46
N ASN A 209 5.52 14.62 29.49
CA ASN A 209 5.44 13.73 28.35
C ASN A 209 4.76 14.46 27.19
N LYS A 210 5.52 14.72 26.12
CA LYS A 210 4.98 15.33 24.90
C LYS A 210 3.92 14.41 24.32
N THR A 211 2.66 14.86 24.37
CA THR A 211 1.55 14.18 23.73
C THR A 211 1.35 14.80 22.35
N SER A 212 1.04 14.01 21.34
CA SER A 212 0.74 14.52 20.01
C SER A 212 -0.46 13.82 19.43
N ILE A 213 -1.36 14.59 18.83
CA ILE A 213 -2.49 14.07 18.05
C ILE A 213 -2.16 14.25 16.57
N MET A 214 -2.41 13.19 15.81
CA MET A 214 -2.06 13.06 14.41
C MET A 214 -3.31 12.68 13.60
N PRO A 215 -4.19 13.64 13.27
CA PRO A 215 -5.30 13.37 12.36
C PRO A 215 -4.76 13.19 10.94
N ASN A 216 -5.26 12.20 10.21
CA ASN A 216 -4.97 12.04 8.79
C ASN A 216 -6.21 11.60 8.01
N ILE A 217 -6.20 11.96 6.72
CA ILE A 217 -7.23 11.61 5.76
C ILE A 217 -6.52 11.10 4.51
N ILE A 218 -7.00 9.99 3.96
CA ILE A 218 -6.52 9.40 2.72
C ILE A 218 -7.70 9.06 1.84
N TYR A 219 -7.60 9.47 0.59
CA TYR A 219 -8.56 9.17 -0.46
C TYR A 219 -7.85 8.45 -1.59
N GLN A 220 -8.40 7.31 -2.01
CA GLN A 220 -7.88 6.51 -3.11
C GLN A 220 -8.96 6.31 -4.16
N TYR A 221 -8.55 6.39 -5.43
CA TYR A 221 -9.41 6.13 -6.58
C TYR A 221 -8.69 5.24 -7.58
N GLN A 222 -9.35 4.14 -7.97
CA GLN A 222 -8.85 3.23 -9.00
C GLN A 222 -10.04 2.59 -9.73
N ASN A 223 -10.14 2.82 -11.04
CA ASN A 223 -11.12 2.17 -11.93
C ASN A 223 -12.59 2.18 -11.43
N GLY A 224 -13.05 3.31 -10.90
CA GLY A 224 -14.41 3.47 -10.38
C GLY A 224 -14.59 3.07 -8.91
N PHE A 225 -13.59 2.45 -8.28
CA PHE A 225 -13.57 2.25 -6.83
C PHE A 225 -13.02 3.48 -6.12
N GLN A 226 -13.66 3.85 -5.02
CA GLN A 226 -13.33 5.00 -4.19
C GLN A 226 -13.23 4.54 -2.74
N GLU A 227 -12.05 4.70 -2.15
CA GLU A 227 -11.81 4.39 -0.75
C GLU A 227 -11.44 5.66 0.01
N LEU A 228 -12.17 5.95 1.08
CA LEU A 228 -11.90 7.08 1.97
C LEU A 228 -11.55 6.51 3.35
N ASN A 229 -10.33 6.79 3.80
CA ASN A 229 -9.86 6.48 5.13
C ASN A 229 -9.70 7.78 5.91
N ILE A 230 -10.38 7.90 7.04
CA ILE A 230 -10.25 9.03 7.96
C ILE A 230 -9.90 8.47 9.31
N GLY A 231 -8.91 9.05 9.99
CA GLY A 231 -8.61 8.63 11.33
C GLY A 231 -7.63 9.53 12.03
N THR A 232 -7.34 9.16 13.27
CA THR A 232 -6.45 9.92 14.13
C THR A 232 -5.64 8.98 14.99
N SER A 233 -4.37 9.32 15.18
CA SER A 233 -3.48 8.63 16.10
C SER A 233 -3.03 9.57 17.21
N ILE A 234 -2.95 9.05 18.42
CA ILE A 234 -2.39 9.73 19.59
C ILE A 234 -1.05 9.06 19.91
N LYS A 235 0.00 9.87 20.03
CA LYS A 235 1.30 9.46 20.54
C LYS A 235 1.47 9.99 21.95
N TYR A 236 1.66 9.10 22.92
CA TYR A 236 1.95 9.40 24.32
C TYR A 236 3.26 8.74 24.74
N GLY A 237 4.34 9.54 24.81
CA GLY A 237 5.69 9.02 25.06
C GLY A 237 6.13 8.05 23.95
N ILE A 238 6.35 6.78 24.32
CA ILE A 238 6.66 5.71 23.36
C ILE A 238 5.42 5.03 22.79
N PHE A 239 4.24 5.18 23.40
CA PHE A 239 3.03 4.48 22.96
C PHE A 239 2.31 5.27 21.88
N THR A 240 1.76 4.56 20.90
CA THR A 240 0.89 5.11 19.86
C THR A 240 -0.41 4.31 19.85
N SER A 241 -1.55 4.99 19.84
CA SER A 241 -2.85 4.38 19.60
C SER A 241 -3.57 5.18 18.52
N GLY A 242 -4.40 4.53 17.72
CA GLY A 242 -5.12 5.25 16.67
C GLY A 242 -6.39 4.52 16.26
N VAL A 243 -7.34 5.32 15.81
CA VAL A 243 -8.64 4.86 15.32
C VAL A 243 -8.82 5.37 13.90
N TRP A 244 -9.28 4.50 13.02
CA TRP A 244 -9.59 4.85 11.64
C TRP A 244 -10.94 4.30 11.23
N TYR A 245 -11.54 4.99 10.29
CA TYR A 245 -12.75 4.61 9.60
C TYR A 245 -12.44 4.53 8.11
N ARG A 246 -12.60 3.34 7.54
CA ARG A 246 -12.53 3.13 6.09
C ARG A 246 -13.96 2.99 5.58
N ASN A 247 -14.33 3.84 4.62
CA ASN A 247 -15.67 3.80 4.05
C ASN A 247 -15.93 2.41 3.45
N ARG A 248 -17.13 1.86 3.72
CA ARG A 248 -17.65 0.60 3.15
C ARG A 248 -16.80 -0.65 3.42
N ASP A 249 -15.91 -0.61 4.41
CA ASP A 249 -15.06 -1.75 4.74
C ASP A 249 -15.01 -1.98 6.26
N ALA A 250 -14.24 -1.17 7.01
CA ALA A 250 -13.95 -1.48 8.41
C ALA A 250 -13.74 -0.26 9.31
N PHE A 251 -13.97 -0.48 10.61
CA PHE A 251 -13.39 0.32 11.68
C PHE A 251 -12.05 -0.28 12.08
N ILE A 252 -11.00 0.53 12.10
CA ILE A 252 -9.64 0.06 12.33
C ILE A 252 -9.17 0.57 13.68
N LEU A 253 -8.71 -0.36 14.51
CA LEU A 253 -8.01 -0.05 15.74
C LEU A 253 -6.52 -0.33 15.55
N SER A 254 -5.69 0.63 15.94
CA SER A 254 -4.23 0.51 15.84
C SER A 254 -3.59 0.81 17.19
N ILE A 255 -2.61 -0.03 17.56
CA ILE A 255 -1.75 0.18 18.73
C ILE A 255 -0.29 -0.02 18.30
N GLY A 256 0.62 0.65 18.95
CA GLY A 256 2.03 0.54 18.63
C GLY A 256 2.95 1.18 19.63
N MET A 257 4.24 0.98 19.41
CA MET A 257 5.33 1.60 20.15
C MET A 257 6.28 2.27 19.16
N ALA A 258 6.70 3.49 19.48
CA ALA A 258 7.58 4.33 18.67
C ALA A 258 8.67 4.93 19.55
N THR A 259 9.85 4.32 19.52
CA THR A 259 11.09 4.87 20.08
C THR A 259 11.79 5.77 19.05
N GLU A 260 12.97 6.27 19.36
CA GLU A 260 13.75 7.09 18.42
C GLU A 260 14.22 6.30 17.19
N SER A 261 14.54 5.01 17.37
CA SER A 261 15.11 4.16 16.32
C SER A 261 14.13 3.13 15.75
N MET A 262 13.05 2.82 16.47
CA MET A 262 12.18 1.70 16.12
C MET A 262 10.70 2.07 16.27
N LYS A 263 9.89 1.62 15.31
CA LYS A 263 8.43 1.70 15.38
C LYS A 263 7.85 0.33 15.09
N ILE A 264 6.99 -0.15 16.00
CA ILE A 264 6.25 -1.40 15.86
C ILE A 264 4.78 -1.04 16.02
N GLY A 265 3.94 -1.52 15.11
CA GLY A 265 2.51 -1.26 15.12
C GLY A 265 1.73 -2.52 14.76
N TYR A 266 0.59 -2.69 15.40
CA TYR A 266 -0.40 -3.70 15.06
C TYR A 266 -1.73 -2.98 14.82
N SER A 267 -2.46 -3.41 13.79
CA SER A 267 -3.77 -2.89 13.47
C SER A 267 -4.71 -4.05 13.21
N TYR A 268 -5.96 -3.87 13.62
CA TYR A 268 -7.02 -4.83 13.40
C TYR A 268 -8.21 -4.13 12.76
N ASP A 269 -8.69 -4.71 11.66
CA ASP A 269 -9.79 -4.19 10.86
C ASP A 269 -11.05 -4.93 11.32
N LEU A 270 -11.96 -4.20 11.96
CA LEU A 270 -13.25 -4.68 12.40
C LEU A 270 -14.27 -4.40 11.29
N THR A 271 -14.59 -5.44 10.52
CA THR A 271 -15.61 -5.47 9.46
C THR A 271 -16.97 -5.86 9.99
#